data_AF-F0WRP4-F1
#
_entry.id   AF-F0WRP4-F1
#
_cell.length_a   1.000
_cell.length_b   1.000
_cell.length_c   1.000
_cell.angle_alpha   90.00
_cell.angle_beta   90.00
_cell.angle_gamma   90.00
#
_symmetry.space_group_name_H-M   'P 1'
#
loop_
_entity.id
_entity.type
_entity.pdbx_description
1 polymer ?
#
loop_
_entity_poly.entity_id
_entity_poly.type
_entity_poly.pdbx_seq_one_letter_code
_entity_poly.pdbx_strand_id
1 'polypeptide(L)'
;MESSQHSGEKLMPFLDMLTSVSGPLELMELLEALKGGCIVSNGAPTLAYEYIDRVRVKSSRRSASYKWDQSASCCARLEGHLFDTGLINKILDLVELEHGDLHLLDCKIRPSNFDGAISSISSAILRLNAEKKE
;
A
#
# COMPACT_ATOMS: atom_id res chain seq x y z
N MET A 1 -15.96 -5.69 19.13
CA MET A 1 -15.06 -5.35 20.26
C MET A 1 -13.86 -6.29 20.35
N GLU A 2 -13.97 -7.55 19.96
CA GLU A 2 -12.86 -8.52 20.00
C GLU A 2 -11.61 -8.10 19.20
N SER A 3 -11.76 -7.41 18.06
CA SER A 3 -10.59 -7.06 17.23
C SER A 3 -9.63 -6.07 17.92
N SER A 4 -10.14 -5.10 18.68
CA SER A 4 -9.29 -4.11 19.36
C SER A 4 -8.54 -4.76 20.53
N GLN A 5 -9.20 -5.66 21.25
CA GLN A 5 -8.58 -6.42 22.34
C GLN A 5 -7.50 -7.37 21.80
N HIS A 6 -7.81 -8.14 20.77
CA HIS A 6 -6.84 -9.04 20.12
C HIS A 6 -5.61 -8.32 19.57
N SER A 7 -5.82 -7.16 18.92
CA SER A 7 -4.70 -6.32 18.48
C SER A 7 -3.89 -5.77 19.65
N GLY A 8 -4.54 -5.34 20.73
CA GLY A 8 -3.86 -4.85 21.93
C GLY A 8 -2.98 -5.91 22.57
N GLU A 9 -3.52 -7.11 22.79
CA GLU A 9 -2.79 -8.26 23.36
C GLU A 9 -1.55 -8.63 22.53
N LYS A 10 -1.63 -8.52 21.20
CA LYS A 10 -0.47 -8.73 20.30
C LYS A 10 0.57 -7.61 20.37
N LEU A 11 0.19 -6.39 20.73
CA LEU A 11 1.10 -5.24 20.79
C LEU A 11 1.83 -5.14 22.13
N MET A 12 1.23 -5.64 23.22
CA MET A 12 1.79 -5.55 24.57
C MET A 12 3.25 -6.03 24.70
N PRO A 13 3.67 -7.18 24.12
CA PRO A 13 5.05 -7.65 24.24
C PRO A 13 6.09 -6.70 23.62
N PHE A 14 5.69 -5.92 22.60
CA PHE A 14 6.58 -4.94 21.97
C PHE A 14 6.70 -3.67 22.80
N LEU A 15 5.65 -3.30 23.54
CA LEU A 15 5.60 -2.11 24.38
C LEU A 15 6.60 -2.18 25.54
N ASP A 16 6.71 -3.33 26.19
CA ASP A 16 7.69 -3.54 27.27
C ASP A 16 9.13 -3.36 26.77
N MET A 17 9.44 -3.85 25.57
CA MET A 17 10.76 -3.66 24.95
C MET A 17 11.01 -2.18 24.61
N LEU A 18 10.06 -1.54 23.93
CA LEU A 18 10.20 -0.15 23.49
C LEU A 18 10.34 0.82 24.66
N THR A 19 9.70 0.53 25.80
CA THR A 19 9.75 1.36 27.01
C THR A 19 10.99 1.11 27.86
N SER A 20 11.67 -0.02 27.68
CA SER A 20 12.89 -0.36 28.43
C SER A 20 14.15 0.34 27.91
N VAL A 21 14.10 0.89 26.69
CA VAL A 21 15.24 1.59 26.09
C VAL A 21 15.23 3.06 26.50
N SER A 22 16.34 3.52 27.07
CA SER A 22 16.52 4.92 27.47
C SER A 22 17.28 5.68 26.37
N GLY A 23 16.56 6.26 25.42
CA GLY A 23 17.14 7.06 24.34
C GLY A 23 16.42 6.90 22.99
N PRO A 24 16.90 7.58 21.93
CA PRO A 24 16.43 7.35 20.57
C PRO A 24 16.80 5.93 20.16
N LEU A 25 15.79 5.14 19.79
CA LEU A 25 15.96 3.76 19.36
C LEU A 25 16.35 3.72 17.89
N GLU A 26 17.49 3.13 17.59
CA GLU A 26 17.92 2.98 16.20
C GLU A 26 17.20 1.82 15.53
N LEU A 27 16.94 1.93 14.21
CA LEU A 27 16.17 0.93 13.46
C LEU A 27 16.79 -0.48 13.54
N MET A 28 18.12 -0.56 13.66
CA MET A 28 18.85 -1.82 13.76
C MET A 28 18.63 -2.54 15.10
N GLU A 29 18.26 -1.79 16.14
CA GLU A 29 18.00 -2.29 17.50
C GLU A 29 16.56 -2.78 17.68
N LEU A 30 15.70 -2.47 16.70
CA LEU A 30 14.30 -2.86 16.69
C LEU A 30 14.16 -4.37 16.43
N LEU A 31 13.12 -5.01 16.99
CA LEU A 31 12.81 -6.40 16.68
C LEU A 31 12.48 -6.56 15.19
N GLU A 32 12.88 -7.66 14.56
CA GLU A 32 12.67 -7.91 13.13
C GLU A 32 11.20 -7.74 12.70
N ALA A 33 10.26 -8.19 13.55
CA ALA A 33 8.83 -8.04 13.31
C ALA A 33 8.35 -6.58 13.24
N LEU A 34 9.06 -5.66 13.89
CA LEU A 34 8.74 -4.23 13.91
C LEU A 34 9.54 -3.44 12.87
N LYS A 35 10.71 -3.93 12.42
CA LYS A 35 11.51 -3.26 11.37
C LYS A 35 10.70 -3.07 10.10
N GLY A 36 9.98 -4.09 9.68
CA GLY A 36 9.07 -4.04 8.53
C GLY A 36 7.83 -3.16 8.75
N GLY A 37 7.56 -2.70 9.97
CA GLY A 37 6.49 -1.75 10.28
C GLY A 37 6.98 -0.32 10.49
N CYS A 38 8.30 -0.10 10.59
CA CYS A 38 8.88 1.21 10.84
C CYS A 38 8.99 2.01 9.53
N ILE A 39 7.98 2.81 9.26
CA ILE A 39 7.90 3.62 8.03
C ILE A 39 8.86 4.82 8.10
N VAL A 40 8.98 5.45 9.27
CA VAL A 40 9.79 6.65 9.49
C VAL A 40 10.66 6.45 10.73
N SER A 41 11.95 6.79 10.62
CA SER A 41 12.87 6.89 11.75
C SER A 41 13.64 8.20 11.66
N ASN A 42 13.88 8.85 12.80
CA ASN A 42 14.61 10.12 12.88
C ASN A 42 14.11 11.21 11.91
N GLY A 43 12.79 11.22 11.65
CA GLY A 43 12.14 12.21 10.77
C GLY A 43 12.24 11.93 9.27
N ALA A 44 12.88 10.84 8.84
CA ALA A 44 12.99 10.45 7.43
C ALA A 44 12.37 9.06 7.18
N PRO A 45 11.81 8.79 5.99
CA PRO A 45 11.38 7.45 5.61
C PRO A 45 12.56 6.47 5.71
N THR A 46 12.31 5.26 6.22
CA THR A 46 13.34 4.22 6.19
C THR A 46 13.55 3.73 4.74
N LEU A 47 14.68 3.07 4.45
CA LEU A 47 15.08 2.68 3.09
C LEU A 47 13.97 1.97 2.29
N ALA A 48 13.21 1.09 2.96
CA ALA A 48 12.09 0.36 2.34
C ALA A 48 10.93 1.26 1.90
N TYR A 49 10.85 2.49 2.42
CA TYR A 49 9.76 3.43 2.23
C TYR A 49 10.19 4.76 1.59
N GLU A 50 11.44 4.90 1.13
CA GLU A 50 11.92 6.08 0.40
C GLU A 50 11.07 6.42 -0.83
N TYR A 51 10.37 5.43 -1.39
CA TYR A 51 9.46 5.63 -2.51
C TYR A 51 8.27 6.54 -2.16
N ILE A 52 7.87 6.63 -0.88
CA ILE A 52 6.69 7.40 -0.44
C ILE A 52 6.84 8.87 -0.81
N ASP A 53 8.02 9.46 -0.64
CA ASP A 53 8.25 10.85 -1.00
C ASP A 53 8.10 11.08 -2.50
N ARG A 54 8.61 10.14 -3.32
CA ARG A 54 8.45 10.18 -4.78
C ARG A 54 6.97 10.12 -5.17
N VAL A 55 6.20 9.25 -4.51
CA VAL A 55 4.75 9.11 -4.73
C VAL A 55 4.00 10.38 -4.31
N ARG A 56 4.33 10.97 -3.15
CA ARG A 56 3.72 12.22 -2.66
C ARG A 56 3.94 13.39 -3.62
N VAL A 57 5.17 13.55 -4.12
CA VAL A 57 5.50 14.60 -5.09
C VAL A 57 4.78 14.39 -6.42
N LYS A 58 4.67 13.14 -6.91
CA LYS A 58 3.87 12.84 -8.12
C LYS A 58 2.38 13.13 -7.89
N SER A 59 1.82 12.74 -6.75
CA SER A 59 0.41 13.00 -6.39
C SER A 59 0.09 14.49 -6.30
N SER A 60 0.96 15.29 -5.68
CA SER A 60 0.78 16.75 -5.58
C SER A 60 0.86 17.45 -6.94
N ARG A 61 1.69 16.95 -7.88
CA ARG A 61 1.70 17.43 -9.27
C ARG A 61 0.43 17.05 -10.03
N ARG A 62 -0.10 15.84 -9.80
CA ARG A 62 -1.35 15.35 -10.40
C ARG A 62 -2.57 16.12 -9.90
N SER A 63 -2.63 16.47 -8.61
CA SER A 63 -3.77 17.24 -8.06
C SER A 63 -3.79 18.69 -8.55
N ALA A 64 -2.64 19.27 -8.91
CA ALA A 64 -2.56 20.56 -9.59
C ALA A 64 -2.93 20.47 -11.09
N SER A 65 -2.86 19.28 -11.68
CA SER A 65 -3.12 19.00 -13.09
C SER A 65 -4.32 18.07 -13.28
N TYR A 66 -5.45 18.36 -12.65
CA TYR A 66 -6.76 17.83 -13.09
C TYR A 66 -7.21 18.50 -14.40
N LYS A 67 -6.30 18.73 -15.34
CA LYS A 67 -6.68 18.93 -16.72
C LYS A 67 -7.01 17.54 -17.24
N TRP A 68 -8.24 17.37 -17.71
CA TRP A 68 -8.68 16.19 -18.45
C TRP A 68 -7.75 16.03 -19.66
N ASP A 69 -6.64 15.34 -19.44
CA ASP A 69 -5.65 15.13 -20.48
C ASP A 69 -6.27 14.16 -21.49
N GLN A 70 -6.20 14.49 -22.78
CA GLN A 70 -6.78 13.70 -23.87
C GLN A 70 -5.99 12.40 -24.13
N SER A 71 -5.22 11.96 -23.14
CA SER A 71 -4.50 10.70 -23.13
C SER A 71 -5.50 9.54 -23.20
N ALA A 72 -5.18 8.52 -23.98
CA ALA A 72 -6.02 7.34 -24.09
C ALA A 72 -6.13 6.66 -22.72
N SER A 73 -7.27 6.84 -22.05
CA SER A 73 -7.55 6.21 -20.76
C SER A 73 -8.38 4.95 -20.96
N CYS A 74 -7.94 3.82 -20.41
CA CYS A 74 -8.67 2.56 -20.43
C CYS A 74 -9.08 2.17 -19.00
N CYS A 75 -10.26 1.59 -18.82
CA CYS A 75 -10.66 1.01 -17.54
C CYS A 75 -10.50 -0.52 -17.59
N ALA A 76 -9.82 -1.07 -16.59
CA ALA A 76 -9.62 -2.51 -16.43
C ALA A 76 -10.27 -2.98 -15.12
N ARG A 77 -10.95 -4.13 -15.16
CA ARG A 77 -11.48 -4.81 -13.98
C ARG A 77 -10.65 -6.05 -13.70
N LEU A 78 -10.08 -6.11 -12.51
CA LEU A 78 -9.31 -7.24 -12.00
C LEU A 78 -10.16 -8.03 -11.03
N GLU A 79 -10.16 -9.35 -11.16
CA GLU A 79 -10.86 -10.25 -10.25
C GLU A 79 -9.98 -11.45 -9.93
N GLY A 80 -9.95 -11.85 -8.66
CA GLY A 80 -9.21 -13.03 -8.22
C GLY A 80 -8.62 -12.87 -6.83
N HIS A 81 -7.56 -13.63 -6.57
CA HIS A 81 -6.77 -13.57 -5.33
C HIS A 81 -5.79 -12.39 -5.36
N LEU A 82 -6.31 -11.18 -5.52
CA LEU A 82 -5.52 -9.97 -5.78
C LEU A 82 -4.38 -9.78 -4.77
N PHE A 83 -4.66 -10.01 -3.49
CA PHE A 83 -3.72 -9.85 -2.39
C PHE A 83 -2.96 -11.13 -2.06
N ASP A 84 -3.62 -12.30 -2.05
CA ASP A 84 -2.98 -13.57 -1.69
C ASP A 84 -1.87 -13.96 -2.68
N THR A 85 -2.07 -13.67 -3.97
CA THR A 85 -1.10 -14.01 -5.03
C THR A 85 -0.22 -12.82 -5.45
N GLY A 86 -0.45 -11.64 -4.87
CA GLY A 86 0.17 -10.39 -5.29
C GLY A 86 -0.17 -9.97 -6.72
N LEU A 87 -1.27 -10.48 -7.30
CA LEU A 87 -1.67 -10.16 -8.68
C LEU A 87 -1.84 -8.66 -8.90
N ILE A 88 -2.41 -7.94 -7.91
CA ILE A 88 -2.56 -6.49 -8.02
C ILE A 88 -1.19 -5.80 -8.12
N ASN A 89 -0.21 -6.22 -7.31
CA ASN A 89 1.13 -5.64 -7.33
C ASN A 89 1.82 -5.89 -8.67
N LYS A 90 1.74 -7.11 -9.20
CA LYS A 90 2.31 -7.42 -10.53
C LYS A 90 1.76 -6.53 -11.65
N ILE A 91 0.47 -6.19 -11.58
CA ILE A 91 -0.16 -5.32 -12.56
C ILE A 91 0.26 -3.86 -12.36
N LEU A 92 0.36 -3.40 -11.11
CA LEU A 92 0.92 -2.09 -10.79
C LEU A 92 2.36 -1.97 -11.33
N ASP A 93 3.20 -2.98 -11.09
CA ASP A 93 4.59 -3.03 -11.56
C ASP A 93 4.67 -2.95 -13.09
N LEU A 94 3.79 -3.66 -13.81
CA LEU A 94 3.72 -3.61 -15.27
C LEU A 94 3.33 -2.23 -15.81
N VAL A 95 2.37 -1.57 -15.16
CA VAL A 95 1.95 -0.22 -15.57
C VAL A 95 3.07 0.79 -15.31
N GLU A 96 3.75 0.66 -14.17
CA GLU A 96 4.90 1.51 -13.84
C GLU A 96 6.07 1.30 -14.80
N LEU A 97 6.31 0.07 -15.26
CA LEU A 97 7.36 -0.25 -16.23
C LEU A 97 7.14 0.46 -17.58
N GLU A 98 5.89 0.56 -18.03
CA GLU A 98 5.52 1.25 -19.27
C GLU A 98 5.33 2.77 -19.08
N HIS A 99 5.75 3.33 -17.92
CA HIS A 99 5.55 4.73 -17.54
C HIS A 99 4.07 5.17 -17.56
N GLY A 100 3.13 4.23 -17.51
CA GLY A 100 1.70 4.54 -17.46
C GLY A 100 1.28 5.12 -16.11
N ASP A 101 0.19 5.88 -16.11
CA ASP A 101 -0.48 6.28 -14.86
C ASP A 101 -1.64 5.33 -14.53
N LEU A 102 -1.87 5.11 -13.24
CA LEU A 102 -2.93 4.24 -12.76
C LEU A 102 -3.70 4.89 -11.62
N HIS A 103 -5.03 4.77 -11.69
CA HIS A 103 -5.93 5.16 -10.62
C HIS A 103 -6.81 3.99 -10.22
N LEU A 104 -6.78 3.63 -8.93
CA LEU A 104 -7.72 2.69 -8.34
C LEU A 104 -9.06 3.40 -8.12
N LEU A 105 -10.10 2.98 -8.83
CA LEU A 105 -11.44 3.57 -8.77
C LEU A 105 -12.34 2.88 -7.75
N ASP A 106 -12.27 1.55 -7.70
CA ASP A 106 -13.02 0.72 -6.75
C ASP A 106 -12.18 -0.49 -6.36
N CYS A 107 -12.33 -0.96 -5.11
CA CYS A 107 -11.66 -2.16 -4.63
C CYS A 107 -12.51 -2.87 -3.59
N LYS A 108 -12.92 -4.10 -3.91
CA LYS A 108 -13.66 -4.99 -3.03
C LYS A 108 -12.74 -6.10 -2.58
N ILE A 109 -12.34 -6.01 -1.32
CA ILE A 109 -11.42 -6.96 -0.68
C ILE A 109 -12.24 -8.12 -0.11
N ARG A 110 -11.78 -9.35 -0.33
CA ARG A 110 -12.34 -10.54 0.33
C ARG A 110 -12.14 -10.43 1.85
N PRO A 111 -13.21 -10.56 2.67
CA PRO A 111 -13.06 -10.67 4.11
C PRO A 111 -12.37 -11.98 4.49
N SER A 112 -11.35 -11.89 5.34
CA SER A 112 -10.38 -12.97 5.61
C SER A 112 -10.93 -14.18 6.37
N ASN A 113 -12.16 -14.10 6.90
CA ASN A 113 -12.61 -15.02 7.95
C ASN A 113 -14.14 -15.11 8.13
N PHE A 114 -14.95 -14.83 7.11
CA PHE A 114 -16.40 -15.01 7.23
C PHE A 114 -16.89 -16.24 6.45
N ASP A 115 -17.42 -17.22 7.18
CA ASP A 115 -18.01 -18.48 6.70
C ASP A 115 -19.30 -18.29 5.87
N GLY A 116 -19.64 -17.02 5.56
CA GLY A 116 -20.77 -16.59 4.73
C GLY A 116 -20.36 -15.64 3.59
N ALA A 117 -19.09 -15.60 3.21
CA ALA A 117 -18.62 -14.71 2.15
C ALA A 117 -19.26 -15.08 0.80
N ILE A 118 -20.03 -14.15 0.23
CA ILE A 118 -20.75 -14.28 -1.05
C ILE A 118 -19.78 -14.38 -2.26
N SER A 119 -18.52 -13.97 -2.09
CA SER A 119 -17.48 -14.02 -3.13
C SER A 119 -16.18 -14.59 -2.56
N SER A 120 -15.64 -15.60 -3.24
CA SER A 120 -14.34 -16.21 -2.95
C SER A 120 -13.15 -15.40 -3.45
N ILE A 121 -13.40 -14.30 -4.19
CA ILE A 121 -12.38 -13.49 -4.85
C ILE A 121 -12.53 -12.00 -4.54
N SER A 122 -11.41 -11.28 -4.58
CA SER A 122 -11.37 -9.81 -4.52
C SER A 122 -11.53 -9.23 -5.93
N SER A 123 -12.05 -8.02 -6.04
CA SER A 123 -12.11 -7.29 -7.30
C SER A 123 -11.61 -5.85 -7.18
N ALA A 124 -11.05 -5.33 -8.26
CA ALA A 124 -10.56 -3.95 -8.34
C ALA A 124 -10.88 -3.37 -9.72
N ILE A 125 -11.27 -2.10 -9.75
CA ILE A 125 -11.45 -1.33 -10.98
C ILE A 125 -10.32 -0.31 -11.05
N LEU A 126 -9.56 -0.36 -12.14
CA LEU A 126 -8.41 0.49 -12.40
C LEU A 126 -8.69 1.35 -13.63
N ARG A 127 -8.28 2.61 -13.59
CA ARG A 127 -8.13 3.46 -14.78
C ARG A 127 -6.66 3.57 -15.11
N LEU A 128 -6.30 3.19 -16.33
CA LEU A 128 -4.96 3.25 -16.89
C LEU A 128 -4.88 4.41 -17.86
N ASN A 129 -3.89 5.27 -17.72
CA ASN A 129 -3.56 6.31 -18.71
C ASN A 129 -2.25 5.93 -19.37
N ALA A 130 -2.25 5.76 -20.69
CA ALA A 130 -1.03 5.60 -21.44
C ALA A 130 -0.44 6.99 -21.76
N GLU A 131 0.84 7.20 -21.45
CA GLU A 131 1.59 8.32 -21.99
C GLU A 131 1.88 8.01 -23.47
N LYS A 132 1.57 8.93 -24.39
CA LYS A 132 1.97 8.77 -25.80
C LYS A 132 3.49 8.85 -25.86
N LYS A 133 4.15 7.77 -26.26
CA LYS A 133 5.52 7.85 -26.80
C LYS A 133 5.47 8.64 -28.11
N GLU A 134 6.01 9.85 -28.09
CA GLU A 134 6.45 10.57 -29.30
C GLU A 134 7.71 9.92 -29.89
#